data_AF-A0A382D382-F1
#
_entry.id   AF-A0A382D382-F1
#
_cell.length_a   1.000
_cell.length_b   1.000
_cell.length_c   1.000
_cell.angle_alpha   90.00
_cell.angle_beta   90.00
_cell.angle_gamma   90.00
#
_symmetry.space_group_name_H-M   'P 1'
#
loop_
_entity.id
_entity.type
_entity.pdbx_description
1 polymer ?
#
loop_
_entity_poly.entity_id
_entity_poly.type
_entity_poly.pdbx_seq_one_letter_code
_entity_poly.pdbx_strand_id
1 'polypeptide(L)'
;MTEIPEHLLKRAAAARAAKSGEDPPADAPTEATATASAAEVPAEAAPAPVVEAAPEPLAPYIAAHNARKKIPWWAVSALLLLPLWAFTYVGTLERPPQEVVGVLDDGDHVYGARCASCHGATGGGGSAYPLADGEVLATFPSIADHVVWVVQGSDTVGLGNSYGDPAQGRTVIGGMPGWGDVLTKKELLGVVLHERARLSGSDEDAALADAIDDATHDGTLDLGGHFDPVTITAQEVDDLLASASGDDH
;
A
#
# COMPACT_ATOMS: atom_id res chain seq x y z
N MET A 1 5.55 10.29 -30.48
CA MET A 1 4.26 10.98 -30.33
C MET A 1 3.16 9.96 -30.51
N THR A 2 2.19 9.90 -29.60
CA THR A 2 1.08 8.94 -29.63
C THR A 2 -0.21 9.66 -30.02
N GLU A 3 -0.64 9.51 -31.27
CA GLU A 3 -1.88 10.11 -31.75
C GLU A 3 -3.10 9.42 -31.15
N ILE A 4 -4.03 10.20 -30.59
CA ILE A 4 -5.26 9.68 -29.98
C ILE A 4 -6.25 9.33 -31.10
N PRO A 5 -6.78 8.10 -31.18
CA PRO A 5 -7.70 7.71 -32.24
C PRO A 5 -8.98 8.56 -32.30
N GLU A 6 -9.20 9.23 -33.43
CA GLU A 6 -10.36 10.05 -33.82
C GLU A 6 -11.73 9.53 -33.32
N HIS A 7 -11.94 8.21 -33.33
CA HIS A 7 -13.21 7.60 -32.93
C HIS A 7 -13.54 7.77 -31.44
N LEU A 8 -12.52 7.91 -30.58
CA LEU A 8 -12.70 8.16 -29.14
C LEU A 8 -13.19 9.59 -28.88
N LEU A 9 -12.66 10.56 -29.63
CA LEU A 9 -13.10 11.97 -29.57
C LEU A 9 -14.58 12.09 -30.00
N LYS A 10 -14.97 11.38 -31.06
CA LYS A 10 -16.37 11.35 -31.54
C LYS A 10 -17.34 10.73 -30.53
N ARG A 11 -16.96 9.64 -29.84
CA ARG A 11 -17.76 9.09 -28.73
C ARG A 11 -17.86 10.07 -27.55
N ALA A 12 -16.76 10.72 -27.17
CA ALA A 12 -16.76 11.71 -26.09
C ALA A 12 -17.63 12.94 -26.41
N ALA A 13 -17.67 13.38 -27.68
CA ALA A 13 -18.56 14.44 -28.15
C ALA A 13 -20.04 14.03 -28.09
N ALA A 14 -20.38 12.83 -28.59
CA ALA A 14 -21.75 12.30 -28.53
C ALA A 14 -22.25 12.14 -27.07
N ALA A 15 -21.39 11.66 -26.17
CA ALA A 15 -21.70 11.52 -24.75
C ALA A 15 -21.87 12.87 -24.01
N ARG A 16 -21.28 13.96 -24.53
CA ARG A 16 -21.52 15.32 -24.04
C ARG A 16 -22.84 15.89 -24.57
N ALA A 17 -23.13 15.72 -25.87
CA ALA A 17 -24.38 16.18 -26.47
C ALA A 17 -25.62 15.51 -25.85
N ALA A 18 -25.53 14.22 -25.50
CA ALA A 18 -26.59 13.51 -24.79
C ALA A 18 -26.84 13.97 -23.33
N LYS A 19 -25.94 14.80 -22.76
CA LYS A 19 -26.07 15.35 -21.40
C LYS A 19 -26.60 16.79 -21.35
N SER A 20 -26.68 17.48 -22.49
CA SER A 20 -27.14 18.87 -22.60
C SER A 20 -28.57 18.94 -23.16
N GLY A 21 -29.50 18.18 -22.56
CA GLY A 21 -30.88 18.09 -23.04
C GLY A 21 -31.60 19.43 -22.97
N GLU A 22 -32.12 19.87 -24.12
CA GLU A 22 -32.90 21.09 -24.30
C GLU A 22 -34.13 20.72 -25.17
N ASP A 23 -35.33 20.79 -24.62
CA ASP A 23 -36.58 20.46 -25.31
C ASP A 23 -37.16 21.68 -26.04
N PRO A 24 -37.59 21.55 -27.31
CA PRO A 24 -38.45 22.54 -27.98
C PRO A 24 -39.96 22.26 -27.77
N PRO A 25 -40.84 23.24 -28.02
CA PRO A 25 -42.09 23.40 -27.27
C PRO A 25 -43.34 22.73 -27.86
N ALA A 26 -44.43 22.83 -27.08
CA ALA A 26 -45.74 22.21 -27.31
C ALA A 26 -46.55 22.79 -28.48
N ASP A 27 -47.50 21.99 -28.96
CA ASP A 27 -48.65 22.44 -29.76
C ASP A 27 -49.91 21.63 -29.42
N ALA A 28 -51.08 22.28 -29.47
CA ALA A 28 -52.43 21.77 -29.21
C ALA A 28 -53.46 22.77 -29.79
N PRO A 29 -54.78 22.51 -29.86
CA PRO A 29 -55.57 21.27 -29.75
C PRO A 29 -56.52 21.06 -30.97
N THR A 30 -57.39 20.03 -30.97
CA THR A 30 -58.73 19.99 -31.62
C THR A 30 -59.41 18.65 -31.25
N GLU A 31 -60.51 18.55 -30.51
CA GLU A 31 -61.92 18.95 -30.71
C GLU A 31 -62.78 18.02 -31.62
N ALA A 32 -63.87 17.49 -31.02
CA ALA A 32 -65.19 17.16 -31.60
C ALA A 32 -65.29 15.98 -32.62
N THR A 33 -66.38 15.20 -32.78
CA THR A 33 -67.76 15.08 -32.24
C THR A 33 -68.30 13.69 -32.69
N ALA A 34 -69.32 13.03 -32.13
CA ALA A 34 -70.07 13.10 -30.86
C ALA A 34 -70.98 11.84 -30.76
N THR A 35 -71.62 11.58 -29.60
CA THR A 35 -72.64 10.52 -29.43
C THR A 35 -74.06 11.06 -29.52
N ALA A 36 -74.86 10.50 -30.43
CA ALA A 36 -76.31 10.75 -30.49
C ALA A 36 -77.04 9.83 -29.49
N SER A 37 -77.77 10.40 -28.55
CA SER A 37 -78.72 9.66 -27.70
C SER A 37 -80.13 9.86 -28.25
N ALA A 38 -80.82 8.75 -28.54
CA ALA A 38 -82.26 8.78 -28.80
C ALA A 38 -83.03 9.13 -27.51
N ALA A 39 -84.25 9.62 -27.67
CA ALA A 39 -85.08 10.13 -26.57
C ALA A 39 -85.85 9.02 -25.86
N GLU A 40 -85.96 9.13 -24.53
CA GLU A 40 -87.13 8.62 -23.81
C GLU A 40 -87.40 9.41 -22.52
N VAL A 41 -88.66 9.78 -22.31
CA VAL A 41 -89.27 10.17 -21.04
C VAL A 41 -90.70 9.61 -21.10
N PRO A 42 -91.21 9.00 -20.03
CA PRO A 42 -91.67 9.80 -18.89
C PRO A 42 -91.23 9.28 -17.52
N ALA A 43 -91.41 10.14 -16.52
CA ALA A 43 -90.98 9.93 -15.15
C ALA A 43 -91.79 8.86 -14.39
N GLU A 44 -91.09 8.10 -13.55
CA GLU A 44 -91.64 7.54 -12.31
C GLU A 44 -90.90 8.17 -11.12
N ALA A 45 -91.63 8.56 -10.08
CA ALA A 45 -91.11 9.40 -9.00
C ALA A 45 -90.27 8.58 -8.00
N ALA A 46 -88.95 8.50 -8.26
CA ALA A 46 -88.00 7.93 -7.31
C ALA A 46 -87.87 8.80 -6.04
N PRO A 47 -87.67 8.19 -4.85
CA PRO A 47 -87.54 8.93 -3.59
C PRO A 47 -86.30 9.84 -3.58
N ALA A 48 -86.37 10.92 -2.81
CA ALA A 48 -85.29 11.90 -2.72
C ALA A 48 -83.94 11.23 -2.39
N PRO A 49 -82.84 11.59 -3.08
CA PRO A 49 -81.54 11.00 -2.81
C PRO A 49 -81.11 11.35 -1.38
N VAL A 50 -80.77 10.33 -0.60
CA VAL A 50 -79.97 10.53 0.62
C VAL A 50 -78.62 11.03 0.13
N VAL A 51 -78.38 12.33 0.31
CA VAL A 51 -77.09 12.94 0.02
C VAL A 51 -76.07 12.30 0.97
N GLU A 52 -75.20 11.47 0.42
CA GLU A 52 -74.02 10.99 1.13
C GLU A 52 -73.23 12.22 1.58
N ALA A 53 -73.12 12.40 2.89
CA ALA A 53 -72.49 13.59 3.44
C ALA A 53 -71.04 13.67 2.95
N ALA A 54 -70.67 14.83 2.38
CA ALA A 54 -69.29 15.06 1.97
C ALA A 54 -68.34 14.75 3.15
N PRO A 55 -67.25 14.00 2.93
CA PRO A 55 -66.38 13.56 4.01
C PRO A 55 -65.91 14.77 4.82
N GLU A 56 -66.01 14.66 6.15
CA GLU A 56 -65.72 15.77 7.05
C GLU A 56 -64.36 16.40 6.74
N PRO A 57 -64.26 17.74 6.67
CA PRO A 57 -63.01 18.41 6.33
C PRO A 57 -61.93 18.01 7.34
N LEU A 58 -60.83 17.46 6.84
CA LEU A 58 -59.74 16.91 7.65
C LEU A 58 -59.38 17.86 8.79
N ALA A 59 -59.59 17.39 10.04
CA ALA A 59 -59.52 18.24 11.21
C ALA A 59 -58.18 18.99 11.27
N PRO A 60 -58.16 20.31 11.57
CA PRO A 60 -56.99 21.16 11.38
C PRO A 60 -55.77 20.74 12.23
N TYR A 61 -55.98 20.01 13.32
CA TYR A 61 -54.89 19.45 14.13
C TYR A 61 -54.09 18.33 13.41
N ILE A 62 -54.68 17.69 12.39
CA ILE A 62 -54.05 16.62 11.58
C ILE A 62 -53.28 17.21 10.38
N ALA A 63 -53.56 18.45 9.97
CA ALA A 63 -52.86 19.10 8.85
C ALA A 63 -51.33 19.11 9.05
N ALA A 64 -50.87 19.43 10.27
CA ALA A 64 -49.45 19.39 10.65
C ALA A 64 -48.88 17.95 10.79
N HIS A 65 -49.73 16.93 10.92
CA HIS A 65 -49.30 15.53 10.84
C HIS A 65 -49.09 15.11 9.37
N ASN A 66 -50.06 15.40 8.51
CA ASN A 66 -50.04 15.00 7.09
C ASN A 66 -49.00 15.78 6.26
N ALA A 67 -48.67 17.01 6.63
CA ALA A 67 -47.63 17.81 5.98
C ALA A 67 -46.18 17.35 6.28
N ARG A 68 -45.97 16.40 7.23
CA ARG A 68 -44.62 15.92 7.56
C ARG A 68 -44.08 14.98 6.48
N LYS A 69 -42.98 15.41 5.84
CA LYS A 69 -42.19 14.58 4.93
C LYS A 69 -41.65 13.36 5.69
N LYS A 70 -42.00 12.16 5.25
CA LYS A 70 -41.50 10.90 5.83
C LYS A 70 -40.07 10.64 5.33
N ILE A 71 -39.17 10.22 6.22
CA ILE A 71 -37.85 9.73 5.83
C ILE A 71 -38.08 8.45 5.01
N PRO A 72 -37.51 8.33 3.79
CA PRO A 72 -37.66 7.10 3.01
C PRO A 72 -36.86 5.97 3.66
N TRP A 73 -37.40 4.76 3.64
CA TRP A 73 -36.82 3.61 4.35
C TRP A 73 -35.34 3.33 3.97
N TRP A 74 -34.97 3.54 2.71
CA TRP A 74 -33.59 3.39 2.23
C TRP A 74 -32.60 4.33 2.95
N ALA A 75 -33.03 5.52 3.39
CA ALA A 75 -32.15 6.45 4.09
C ALA A 75 -31.86 5.98 5.51
N VAL A 76 -32.82 5.33 6.17
CA VAL A 76 -32.61 4.68 7.46
C VAL A 76 -31.65 3.50 7.31
N SER A 77 -31.84 2.66 6.29
CA SER A 77 -30.94 1.53 5.98
C SER A 77 -29.51 2.01 5.68
N ALA A 78 -29.35 3.06 4.87
CA ALA A 78 -28.03 3.61 4.54
C ALA A 78 -27.32 4.20 5.77
N LEU A 79 -28.05 4.88 6.66
CA LEU A 79 -27.49 5.49 7.86
C LEU A 79 -27.09 4.45 8.91
N LEU A 80 -27.78 3.30 8.97
CA LEU A 80 -27.39 2.14 9.79
C LEU A 80 -26.23 1.34 9.18
N LEU A 81 -26.11 1.28 7.85
CA LEU A 81 -25.01 0.58 7.17
C LEU A 81 -23.71 1.41 7.11
N LEU A 82 -23.80 2.74 7.19
CA LEU A 82 -22.65 3.64 7.18
C LEU A 82 -21.54 3.31 8.21
N PRO A 83 -21.81 3.06 9.50
CA PRO A 83 -20.76 2.69 10.46
C PRO A 83 -20.12 1.33 10.17
N LEU A 84 -20.90 0.34 9.69
CA LEU A 84 -20.37 -0.96 9.30
C LEU A 84 -19.49 -0.82 8.05
N TRP A 85 -19.96 -0.09 7.04
CA TRP A 85 -19.18 0.23 5.84
C TRP A 85 -17.89 0.96 6.20
N ALA A 86 -17.95 1.97 7.06
CA ALA A 86 -16.78 2.73 7.51
C ALA A 86 -15.77 1.83 8.24
N PHE A 87 -16.22 0.94 9.13
CA PHE A 87 -15.33 -0.03 9.78
C PHE A 87 -14.66 -0.96 8.76
N THR A 88 -15.43 -1.54 7.82
CA THR A 88 -14.85 -2.41 6.78
C THR A 88 -13.91 -1.64 5.83
N TYR A 89 -14.22 -0.39 5.51
CA TYR A 89 -13.42 0.46 4.64
C TYR A 89 -12.11 0.86 5.32
N VAL A 90 -12.16 1.28 6.59
CA VAL A 90 -10.96 1.56 7.38
C VAL A 90 -10.12 0.30 7.55
N GLY A 91 -10.71 -0.87 7.82
CA GLY A 91 -9.99 -2.14 7.86
C GLY A 91 -9.36 -2.58 6.53
N THR A 92 -9.80 -2.03 5.38
CA THR A 92 -9.10 -2.19 4.08
C THR A 92 -8.07 -1.10 3.78
N LEU A 93 -8.02 -0.04 4.59
CA LEU A 93 -7.01 1.03 4.53
C LEU A 93 -5.93 0.87 5.61
N GLU A 94 -6.24 0.16 6.70
CA GLU A 94 -5.27 -0.42 7.61
C GLU A 94 -4.34 -1.27 6.76
N ARG A 95 -3.12 -0.76 6.58
CA ARG A 95 -2.01 -1.55 6.05
C ARG A 95 -1.95 -2.80 6.93
N PRO A 96 -1.90 -4.02 6.38
CA PRO A 96 -1.75 -5.21 7.21
C PRO A 96 -0.59 -4.94 8.18
N PRO A 97 -0.71 -5.33 9.47
CA PRO A 97 0.42 -5.21 10.37
C PRO A 97 1.60 -5.79 9.62
N GLN A 98 2.64 -4.98 9.41
CA GLN A 98 3.86 -5.54 8.87
C GLN A 98 4.22 -6.58 9.93
N GLU A 99 4.16 -7.86 9.55
CA GLU A 99 4.84 -8.87 10.35
C GLU A 99 6.24 -8.31 10.52
N VAL A 100 6.74 -8.31 11.77
CA VAL A 100 8.08 -7.81 12.05
C VAL A 100 9.01 -8.82 11.43
N VAL A 101 9.24 -8.65 10.12
CA VAL A 101 10.24 -9.35 9.35
C VAL A 101 11.54 -9.01 10.04
N GLY A 102 12.15 -10.07 10.56
CA GLY A 102 13.39 -9.95 11.30
C GLY A 102 14.46 -9.34 10.40
N VAL A 103 15.53 -8.84 11.00
CA VAL A 103 16.63 -8.21 10.29
C VAL A 103 17.21 -9.14 9.20
N LEU A 104 17.13 -10.47 9.37
CA LEU A 104 17.47 -11.47 8.34
C LEU A 104 16.51 -11.56 7.15
N ASP A 105 15.21 -11.32 7.35
CA ASP A 105 14.19 -11.40 6.29
C ASP A 105 14.18 -10.11 5.45
N ASP A 106 14.37 -8.95 6.09
CA ASP A 106 14.69 -7.70 5.39
C ASP A 106 16.02 -7.87 4.61
N GLY A 107 16.99 -8.56 5.21
CA GLY A 107 18.25 -8.93 4.58
C GLY A 107 18.11 -9.77 3.31
N ASP A 108 17.27 -10.82 3.32
CA ASP A 108 16.96 -11.63 2.14
C ASP A 108 16.32 -10.79 1.02
N HIS A 109 15.39 -9.90 1.39
CA HIS A 109 14.75 -9.00 0.44
C HIS A 109 15.75 -8.05 -0.24
N VAL A 110 16.62 -7.42 0.54
CA VAL A 110 17.68 -6.52 0.06
C VAL A 110 18.69 -7.30 -0.79
N TYR A 111 19.09 -8.50 -0.34
CA TYR A 111 20.01 -9.38 -1.06
C TYR A 111 19.49 -9.70 -2.47
N GLY A 112 18.26 -10.20 -2.55
CA GLY A 112 17.59 -10.54 -3.81
C GLY A 112 17.40 -9.32 -4.73
N ALA A 113 17.13 -8.14 -4.17
CA ALA A 113 16.90 -6.91 -4.93
C ALA A 113 18.20 -6.23 -5.43
N ARG A 114 19.34 -6.39 -4.73
CA ARG A 114 20.57 -5.62 -4.96
C ARG A 114 21.80 -6.48 -5.23
N CYS A 115 22.12 -7.41 -4.33
CA CYS A 115 23.39 -8.15 -4.32
C CYS A 115 23.39 -9.36 -5.30
N ALA A 116 22.28 -10.09 -5.34
CA ALA A 116 22.13 -11.36 -6.06
C ALA A 116 22.44 -11.29 -7.57
N SER A 117 22.33 -10.10 -8.18
CA SER A 117 22.61 -9.90 -9.61
C SER A 117 24.08 -10.11 -9.98
N CYS A 118 25.00 -9.89 -9.03
CA CYS A 118 26.46 -10.04 -9.21
C CYS A 118 27.03 -11.22 -8.41
N HIS A 119 26.54 -11.43 -7.18
CA HIS A 119 26.97 -12.50 -6.28
C HIS A 119 26.18 -13.82 -6.43
N GLY A 120 25.24 -13.86 -7.39
CA GLY A 120 24.38 -15.01 -7.65
C GLY A 120 23.20 -15.10 -6.67
N ALA A 121 22.10 -15.73 -7.10
CA ALA A 121 20.87 -15.82 -6.29
C ALA A 121 21.01 -16.61 -4.97
N THR A 122 22.11 -17.34 -4.79
CA THR A 122 22.41 -18.13 -3.60
C THR A 122 23.84 -17.87 -3.07
N GLY A 123 24.42 -16.70 -3.34
CA GLY A 123 25.80 -16.38 -2.93
C GLY A 123 26.90 -17.17 -3.66
N GLY A 124 26.59 -17.91 -4.72
CA GLY A 124 27.56 -18.72 -5.48
C GLY A 124 28.55 -17.93 -6.36
N GLY A 125 28.49 -16.60 -6.35
CA GLY A 125 29.29 -15.72 -7.19
C GLY A 125 28.74 -15.55 -8.61
N GLY A 126 29.52 -14.90 -9.47
CA GLY A 126 29.15 -14.63 -10.85
C GLY A 126 30.08 -13.61 -11.50
N SER A 127 29.63 -12.36 -11.61
CA SER A 127 30.48 -11.21 -11.92
C SER A 127 31.23 -10.67 -10.68
N ALA A 128 30.80 -11.08 -9.49
CA ALA A 128 31.50 -10.86 -8.22
C ALA A 128 31.87 -12.19 -7.54
N TYR A 129 32.66 -12.12 -6.47
CA TYR A 129 33.07 -13.30 -5.70
C TYR A 129 31.88 -14.01 -5.02
N PRO A 130 32.00 -15.31 -4.75
CA PRO A 130 31.05 -16.01 -3.89
C PRO A 130 31.05 -15.45 -2.47
N LEU A 131 29.89 -15.54 -1.83
CA LEU A 131 29.62 -15.16 -0.44
C LEU A 131 29.17 -16.37 0.40
N ALA A 132 28.66 -17.43 -0.26
CA ALA A 132 28.14 -18.62 0.39
C ALA A 132 29.25 -19.58 0.90
N ASP A 133 28.84 -20.65 1.57
CA ASP A 133 29.71 -21.79 1.96
C ASP A 133 30.94 -21.42 2.82
N GLY A 134 30.89 -20.30 3.55
CA GLY A 134 31.99 -19.79 4.38
C GLY A 134 32.80 -18.67 3.72
N GLU A 135 32.62 -18.39 2.43
CA GLU A 135 33.48 -17.47 1.66
C GLU A 135 33.43 -16.02 2.17
N VAL A 136 32.28 -15.53 2.65
CA VAL A 136 32.20 -14.17 3.22
C VAL A 136 32.80 -14.08 4.62
N LEU A 137 32.63 -15.11 5.46
CA LEU A 137 33.24 -15.20 6.80
C LEU A 137 34.76 -15.29 6.71
N ALA A 138 35.25 -16.03 5.72
CA ALA A 138 36.67 -16.14 5.43
C ALA A 138 37.25 -14.82 4.89
N THR A 139 36.47 -14.06 4.11
CA THR A 139 36.88 -12.75 3.57
C THR A 139 36.82 -11.65 4.64
N PHE A 140 35.83 -11.69 5.52
CA PHE A 140 35.63 -10.73 6.60
C PHE A 140 35.37 -11.49 7.91
N PRO A 141 36.41 -11.82 8.69
CA PRO A 141 36.23 -12.46 9.99
C PRO A 141 35.34 -11.61 10.92
N SER A 142 35.59 -10.30 10.98
CA SER A 142 34.72 -9.33 11.65
C SER A 142 33.47 -9.00 10.83
N ILE A 143 32.31 -8.97 11.49
CA ILE A 143 31.09 -8.40 10.90
C ILE A 143 31.22 -6.90 10.65
N ALA A 144 31.88 -6.14 11.54
CA ALA A 144 32.04 -4.70 11.38
C ALA A 144 32.87 -4.33 10.15
N ASP A 145 33.95 -5.07 9.86
CA ASP A 145 34.70 -4.90 8.61
C ASP A 145 33.85 -5.21 7.37
N HIS A 146 32.94 -6.19 7.47
CA HIS A 146 32.00 -6.49 6.38
C HIS A 146 30.97 -5.37 6.18
N VAL A 147 30.40 -4.83 7.26
CA VAL A 147 29.49 -3.68 7.23
C VAL A 147 30.18 -2.46 6.59
N VAL A 148 31.40 -2.12 7.03
CA VAL A 148 32.19 -1.01 6.46
C VAL A 148 32.40 -1.20 4.95
N TRP A 149 32.73 -2.42 4.51
CA TRP A 149 32.89 -2.75 3.09
C TRP A 149 31.60 -2.54 2.28
N VAL A 150 30.46 -3.00 2.77
CA VAL A 150 29.14 -2.82 2.10
C VAL A 150 28.68 -1.37 2.12
N VAL A 151 28.94 -0.63 3.20
CA VAL A 151 28.63 0.81 3.32
C VAL A 151 29.42 1.62 2.28
N GLN A 152 30.73 1.39 2.17
CA GLN A 152 31.63 2.21 1.33
C GLN A 152 31.67 1.78 -0.14
N GLY A 153 31.48 0.48 -0.42
CA GLY A 153 31.71 -0.07 -1.75
C GLY A 153 33.18 -0.23 -2.10
N SER A 154 33.46 -0.75 -3.30
CA SER A 154 34.84 -1.04 -3.71
C SER A 154 35.61 0.17 -4.23
N ASP A 155 34.93 1.28 -4.56
CA ASP A 155 35.56 2.44 -5.20
C ASP A 155 36.54 3.18 -4.28
N THR A 156 36.36 3.07 -2.95
CA THR A 156 37.30 3.61 -1.95
C THR A 156 38.63 2.84 -1.92
N VAL A 157 38.63 1.56 -2.28
CA VAL A 157 39.81 0.69 -2.35
C VAL A 157 40.42 0.66 -3.75
N GLY A 158 39.58 0.67 -4.80
CA GLY A 158 39.99 0.76 -6.21
C GLY A 158 40.39 -0.58 -6.86
N LEU A 159 40.13 -0.67 -8.18
CA LEU A 159 40.30 -1.88 -8.99
C LEU A 159 41.72 -2.48 -8.88
N GLY A 160 41.80 -3.79 -8.62
CA GLY A 160 43.03 -4.56 -8.49
C GLY A 160 43.72 -4.50 -7.13
N ASN A 161 43.32 -3.61 -6.22
CA ASN A 161 43.85 -3.56 -4.86
C ASN A 161 43.18 -4.63 -3.97
N SER A 162 43.89 -5.07 -2.93
CA SER A 162 43.38 -6.09 -1.99
C SER A 162 42.43 -5.51 -0.95
N TYR A 163 41.50 -6.36 -0.48
CA TYR A 163 40.54 -6.04 0.58
C TYR A 163 40.23 -7.31 1.42
N GLY A 164 39.61 -7.13 2.59
CA GLY A 164 39.31 -8.22 3.52
C GLY A 164 40.56 -8.85 4.14
N ASP A 165 40.44 -10.08 4.64
CA ASP A 165 41.55 -10.86 5.18
C ASP A 165 42.63 -11.10 4.09
N PRO A 166 43.88 -10.65 4.29
CA PRO A 166 44.99 -10.89 3.37
C PRO A 166 45.23 -12.37 3.05
N ALA A 167 44.84 -13.30 3.94
CA ALA A 167 44.96 -14.74 3.72
C ALA A 167 44.02 -15.26 2.62
N GLN A 168 42.89 -14.59 2.34
CA GLN A 168 42.02 -14.92 1.20
C GLN A 168 42.51 -14.37 -0.13
N GLY A 169 43.41 -13.38 -0.12
CA GLY A 169 43.99 -12.79 -1.33
C GLY A 169 42.95 -12.16 -2.27
N ARG A 170 41.78 -11.72 -1.77
CA ARG A 170 40.78 -11.01 -2.57
C ARG A 170 41.36 -9.72 -3.13
N THR A 171 40.92 -9.35 -4.33
CA THR A 171 41.21 -8.05 -4.95
C THR A 171 39.97 -7.48 -5.61
N VAL A 172 39.87 -6.16 -5.76
CA VAL A 172 38.71 -5.55 -6.43
C VAL A 172 38.69 -5.95 -7.91
N ILE A 173 37.77 -6.84 -8.30
CA ILE A 173 37.62 -7.34 -9.68
C ILE A 173 36.58 -6.57 -10.53
N GLY A 174 35.79 -5.71 -9.89
CA GLY A 174 34.75 -4.88 -10.51
C GLY A 174 34.26 -3.82 -9.52
N GLY A 175 33.33 -2.96 -9.94
CA GLY A 175 32.73 -1.95 -9.07
C GLY A 175 31.58 -2.52 -8.24
N MET A 176 31.83 -2.83 -6.97
CA MET A 176 30.77 -3.02 -5.98
C MET A 176 30.29 -1.63 -5.52
N PRO A 177 29.00 -1.27 -5.69
CA PRO A 177 28.49 0.01 -5.18
C PRO A 177 28.63 0.10 -3.66
N GLY A 178 28.83 1.31 -3.15
CA GLY A 178 28.57 1.62 -1.74
C GLY A 178 27.08 1.77 -1.51
N TRP A 179 26.61 1.33 -0.35
CA TRP A 179 25.18 1.32 -0.02
C TRP A 179 24.80 2.19 1.19
N GLY A 180 25.77 2.84 1.85
CA GLY A 180 25.55 3.61 3.07
C GLY A 180 24.46 4.69 2.96
N ASP A 181 24.44 5.43 1.86
CA ASP A 181 23.48 6.50 1.57
C ASP A 181 22.17 6.02 0.89
N VAL A 182 22.06 4.72 0.61
CA VAL A 182 20.92 4.10 -0.10
C VAL A 182 20.09 3.21 0.82
N LEU A 183 20.74 2.37 1.62
CA LEU A 183 20.09 1.44 2.55
C LEU A 183 20.07 2.04 3.96
N THR A 184 18.98 1.82 4.68
CA THR A 184 18.92 2.14 6.11
C THR A 184 19.87 1.24 6.91
N LYS A 185 20.20 1.62 8.15
CA LYS A 185 21.02 0.77 9.03
C LYS A 185 20.40 -0.62 9.22
N LYS A 186 19.07 -0.72 9.38
CA LYS A 186 18.36 -2.02 9.47
C LYS A 186 18.55 -2.85 8.20
N GLU A 187 18.30 -2.28 7.02
CA GLU A 187 18.46 -2.98 5.73
C GLU A 187 19.91 -3.42 5.48
N LEU A 188 20.89 -2.58 5.86
CA LEU A 188 22.31 -2.84 5.61
C LEU A 188 22.88 -3.88 6.58
N LEU A 189 22.56 -3.79 7.88
CA LEU A 189 22.89 -4.85 8.84
C LEU A 189 22.17 -6.14 8.47
N GLY A 190 20.90 -6.06 8.06
CA GLY A 190 20.11 -7.20 7.60
C GLY A 190 20.74 -7.96 6.45
N VAL A 191 21.15 -7.28 5.37
CA VAL A 191 21.78 -7.96 4.23
C VAL A 191 23.14 -8.56 4.61
N VAL A 192 23.93 -7.88 5.44
CA VAL A 192 25.21 -8.41 5.97
C VAL A 192 24.99 -9.66 6.82
N LEU A 193 24.01 -9.65 7.73
CA LEU A 193 23.66 -10.78 8.57
C LEU A 193 23.07 -11.93 7.74
N HIS A 194 22.25 -11.64 6.72
CA HIS A 194 21.76 -12.65 5.78
C HIS A 194 22.92 -13.34 5.03
N GLU A 195 23.86 -12.56 4.48
CA GLU A 195 25.02 -13.10 3.77
C GLU A 195 25.88 -13.98 4.69
N ARG A 196 26.13 -13.55 5.94
CA ARG A 196 26.93 -14.28 6.91
C ARG A 196 26.22 -15.51 7.50
N ALA A 197 24.97 -15.37 7.92
CA ALA A 197 24.21 -16.43 8.59
C ALA A 197 23.53 -17.40 7.61
N ARG A 198 22.79 -16.89 6.61
CA ARG A 198 21.96 -17.73 5.70
C ARG A 198 22.76 -18.29 4.53
N LEU A 199 23.64 -17.50 3.90
CA LEU A 199 24.44 -17.99 2.77
C LEU A 199 25.71 -18.70 3.25
N SER A 200 26.31 -18.21 4.32
CA SER A 200 27.63 -18.65 4.80
C SER A 200 27.61 -19.51 6.08
N GLY A 201 26.45 -19.70 6.71
CA GLY A 201 26.25 -20.66 7.80
C GLY A 201 26.77 -20.23 9.18
N SER A 202 26.90 -18.93 9.47
CA SER A 202 27.30 -18.44 10.79
C SER A 202 26.14 -18.48 11.79
N ASP A 203 26.22 -19.40 12.76
CA ASP A 203 25.28 -19.47 13.91
C ASP A 203 25.43 -18.25 14.85
N GLU A 204 26.62 -17.65 14.92
CA GLU A 204 26.89 -16.45 15.73
C GLU A 204 26.18 -15.21 15.15
N ASP A 205 26.30 -15.00 13.84
CA ASP A 205 25.60 -13.92 13.15
C ASP A 205 24.07 -14.15 13.14
N ALA A 206 23.62 -15.42 13.17
CA ALA A 206 22.19 -15.74 13.35
C ALA A 206 21.68 -15.31 14.75
N ALA A 207 22.42 -15.62 15.82
CA ALA A 207 22.06 -15.22 17.16
C ALA A 207 22.13 -13.69 17.38
N LEU A 208 23.09 -13.02 16.73
CA LEU A 208 23.19 -11.55 16.72
C LEU A 208 21.99 -10.90 16.03
N ALA A 209 21.47 -11.50 14.95
CA ALA A 209 20.26 -11.03 14.30
C ALA A 209 19.03 -11.11 15.22
N ASP A 210 18.84 -12.25 15.91
CA ASP A 210 17.75 -12.41 16.89
C ASP A 210 17.86 -11.34 18.01
N ALA A 211 19.06 -11.08 18.53
CA ALA A 211 19.31 -10.04 19.54
C ALA A 211 19.01 -8.61 19.03
N ILE A 212 19.36 -8.31 17.78
CA ILE A 212 19.03 -7.04 17.11
C ILE A 212 17.52 -6.86 16.97
N ASP A 213 16.78 -7.92 16.62
CA ASP A 213 15.33 -7.84 16.49
C ASP A 213 14.66 -7.64 17.86
N ASP A 214 15.11 -8.31 18.91
CA ASP A 214 14.65 -8.09 20.29
C ASP A 214 14.93 -6.64 20.77
N ALA A 215 16.16 -6.13 20.58
CA ALA A 215 16.56 -4.77 20.97
C ALA A 215 15.88 -3.67 20.11
N THR A 216 15.53 -3.98 18.87
CA THR A 216 14.71 -3.06 18.03
C THR A 216 13.24 -3.10 18.47
N HIS A 217 12.74 -4.25 18.97
CA HIS A 217 11.36 -4.41 19.43
C HIS A 217 11.10 -3.74 20.78
N ASP A 218 12.04 -3.80 21.72
CA ASP A 218 11.92 -3.14 23.02
C ASP A 218 12.25 -1.63 22.96
N GLY A 219 12.89 -1.19 21.88
CA GLY A 219 13.24 0.20 21.60
C GLY A 219 14.55 0.66 22.23
N THR A 220 15.42 -0.25 22.67
CA THR A 220 16.78 0.06 23.12
C THR A 220 17.72 0.37 21.95
N LEU A 221 17.46 -0.20 20.76
CA LEU A 221 18.24 0.00 19.53
C LEU A 221 17.44 0.75 18.45
N ASP A 222 18.00 1.85 17.93
CA ASP A 222 17.45 2.56 16.76
C ASP A 222 18.31 2.31 15.51
N LEU A 223 17.82 1.42 14.64
CA LEU A 223 18.38 1.14 13.31
C LEU A 223 17.76 1.98 12.19
N GLY A 224 17.10 3.10 12.55
CA GLY A 224 16.68 4.12 11.61
C GLY A 224 17.83 4.91 11.00
N GLY A 225 17.52 5.63 9.92
CA GLY A 225 18.50 6.43 9.17
C GLY A 225 19.55 5.56 8.47
N HIS A 226 20.70 6.18 8.19
CA HIS A 226 21.74 5.65 7.31
C HIS A 226 23.11 5.66 8.02
N PHE A 227 24.06 4.87 7.51
CA PHE A 227 25.48 5.02 7.86
C PHE A 227 26.11 6.09 6.95
N ASP A 228 27.06 6.88 7.46
CA ASP A 228 27.80 7.84 6.63
C ASP A 228 28.92 7.12 5.86
N PRO A 229 28.84 6.98 4.52
CA PRO A 229 29.86 6.25 3.75
C PRO A 229 31.23 6.94 3.73
N VAL A 230 31.35 8.18 4.20
CA VAL A 230 32.61 8.92 4.28
C VAL A 230 33.29 8.74 5.64
N THR A 231 32.52 8.55 6.73
CA THR A 231 33.06 8.55 8.10
C THR A 231 32.87 7.25 8.87
N ILE A 232 32.12 6.28 8.35
CA ILE A 232 31.89 4.98 9.02
C ILE A 232 33.21 4.32 9.44
N THR A 233 33.22 3.71 10.62
CA THR A 233 34.36 2.93 11.13
C THR A 233 33.89 1.58 11.67
N ALA A 234 34.79 0.59 11.72
CA ALA A 234 34.48 -0.70 12.34
C ALA A 234 34.07 -0.52 13.81
N GLN A 235 34.75 0.35 14.56
CA GLN A 235 34.41 0.66 15.96
C GLN A 235 32.98 1.20 16.11
N GLU A 236 32.52 2.10 15.23
CA GLU A 236 31.13 2.61 15.27
C GLU A 236 30.11 1.47 15.07
N VAL A 237 30.44 0.48 14.23
CA VAL A 237 29.59 -0.69 14.01
C VAL A 237 29.66 -1.65 15.19
N ASP A 238 30.85 -1.92 15.74
CA ASP A 238 31.03 -2.78 16.92
C ASP A 238 30.29 -2.19 18.14
N ASP A 239 30.39 -0.88 18.38
CA ASP A 239 29.68 -0.17 19.46
C ASP A 239 28.14 -0.28 19.28
N LEU A 240 27.66 -0.17 18.03
CA LEU A 240 26.24 -0.33 17.70
C LEU A 240 25.76 -1.77 17.93
N LEU A 241 26.54 -2.78 17.53
CA LEU A 241 26.19 -4.19 17.67
C LEU A 241 26.26 -4.66 19.14
N ALA A 242 27.25 -4.19 19.92
CA ALA A 242 27.33 -4.47 21.36
C ALA A 242 26.13 -3.91 22.13
N SER A 243 25.60 -2.76 21.71
CA SER A 243 24.36 -2.21 22.31
C SER A 243 23.12 -3.09 22.09
N ALA A 244 23.14 -3.98 21.08
CA ALA A 244 22.08 -4.96 20.83
C ALA A 244 22.23 -6.25 21.65
N SER A 245 23.46 -6.70 21.96
CA SER A 245 23.69 -7.89 22.78
C SER A 245 23.56 -7.63 24.29
N GLY A 246 23.56 -6.35 24.70
CA GLY A 246 23.53 -5.95 26.11
C GLY A 246 24.89 -6.04 26.81
N ASP A 247 25.96 -6.22 26.04
CA ASP A 247 27.35 -6.27 26.54
C ASP A 247 27.95 -4.86 26.69
N ASP A 248 27.39 -4.05 27.60
CA ASP A 248 28.01 -2.77 27.99
C ASP A 248 29.45 -3.00 28.51
N HIS A 249 30.45 -2.40 27.83
CA HIS A 249 31.89 -2.46 28.16
C HIS A 249 32.36 -1.39 29.17
#